data_AF-A0A6L6E2V4-F1
#
_entry.id   AF-A0A6L6E2V4-F1
#
_cell.length_a   1.000
_cell.length_b   1.000
_cell.length_c   1.000
_cell.angle_alpha   90.00
_cell.angle_beta   90.00
_cell.angle_gamma   90.00
#
_symmetry.space_group_name_H-M   'P 1'
#
loop_
_entity.id
_entity.type
_entity.pdbx_description
1 polymer ?
#
loop_
_entity_poly.entity_id
_entity_poly.type
_entity_poly.pdbx_seq_one_letter_code
_entity_poly.pdbx_strand_id
1 'polypeptide(L)'
;MDQRKSQNDLLDDLVSGGAITEEQAAAIARAPRWSLSVRELFSYLAAIVISVGVLQIVGVALSDASQSAVAAVLYVAAIASYLIRSKIPMTTVIRERLIEVLEMVSVASASVATGLLLDMANLRSEWSVSIISAVVICWSLFRLQKTQFAATLLLSAAVPAFVVSLSAGINTRGQVLLGLAMALSGAGLIYVGMRDIGAAFVPRAAGSAYVVIGSIILSRIDGIGTFVPLVFGAVLFIVGSQKLETELLMAGTVGVVVGIVMCVARWVHSNFLQGIVVTACGVLMLLALSAQVRRAANRPKLDVPAA
;
A
#
# COMPACT_ATOMS: atom_id res chain seq x y z
N MET A 1 -7.88 -1.82 35.66
CA MET A 1 -7.98 -2.10 34.21
C MET A 1 -8.84 -0.99 33.64
N ASP A 2 -8.24 0.13 33.22
CA ASP A 2 -9.01 1.22 32.63
C ASP A 2 -9.47 0.79 31.24
N GLN A 3 -10.78 0.68 31.08
CA GLN A 3 -11.41 0.48 29.78
C GLN A 3 -11.05 1.71 28.93
N ARG A 4 -10.32 1.50 27.82
CA ARG A 4 -10.02 2.57 26.87
C ARG A 4 -11.34 3.12 26.35
N LYS A 5 -11.72 4.33 26.79
CA LYS A 5 -12.87 5.07 26.27
C LYS A 5 -12.76 5.21 24.75
N SER A 6 -13.88 5.04 24.05
CA SER A 6 -13.91 5.24 22.61
C SER A 6 -13.62 6.71 22.29
N GLN A 7 -13.09 7.02 21.11
CA GLN A 7 -12.82 8.40 20.72
C GLN A 7 -14.08 9.26 20.76
N ASN A 8 -15.24 8.68 20.41
CA ASN A 8 -16.50 9.40 20.49
C ASN A 8 -16.83 9.72 21.93
N ASP A 9 -16.60 8.80 22.86
CA ASP A 9 -16.83 9.02 24.30
C ASP A 9 -15.87 10.08 24.85
N LEU A 10 -14.61 10.11 24.37
CA LEU A 10 -13.64 11.15 24.74
C LEU A 10 -14.00 12.51 24.14
N LEU A 11 -14.50 12.55 22.90
CA LEU A 11 -14.96 13.79 22.28
C LEU A 11 -16.23 14.30 22.98
N ASP A 12 -17.14 13.41 23.35
CA ASP A 12 -18.37 13.73 24.08
C ASP A 12 -18.05 14.24 25.48
N ASP A 13 -17.08 13.62 26.18
CA ASP A 13 -16.55 14.12 27.45
C ASP A 13 -15.90 15.51 27.30
N LEU A 14 -15.18 15.76 26.21
CA LEU A 14 -14.52 17.04 25.94
C LEU A 14 -15.52 18.14 25.55
N VAL A 15 -16.62 17.80 24.87
CA VAL A 15 -17.75 18.70 24.59
C VAL A 15 -18.51 19.00 25.89
N SER A 16 -18.83 17.96 26.65
CA SER A 16 -19.52 18.06 27.95
C SER A 16 -18.71 18.86 28.97
N GLY A 17 -17.38 18.76 28.90
CA GLY A 17 -16.44 19.54 29.71
C GLY A 17 -16.17 20.96 29.20
N GLY A 18 -16.79 21.37 28.08
CA GLY A 18 -16.62 22.70 27.49
C GLY A 18 -15.24 22.98 26.89
N ALA A 19 -14.38 21.95 26.75
CA ALA A 19 -13.03 22.09 26.22
C ALA A 19 -13.02 22.25 24.69
N ILE A 20 -14.01 21.68 24.01
CA ILE A 20 -14.21 21.80 22.56
C ILE A 20 -15.71 21.98 22.26
N THR A 21 -16.02 22.62 21.13
CA THR A 21 -17.40 22.74 20.63
C THR A 21 -17.86 21.47 19.91
N GLU A 22 -19.17 21.25 19.80
CA GLU A 22 -19.74 20.15 18.98
C GLU A 22 -19.22 20.20 17.52
N GLU A 23 -19.02 21.39 16.98
CA GLU A 23 -18.52 21.60 15.63
C GLU A 23 -17.05 21.13 15.49
N GLN A 24 -16.21 21.43 16.48
CA GLN A 24 -14.83 20.94 16.57
C GLN A 24 -14.79 19.43 16.81
N ALA A 25 -15.64 18.89 17.68
CA ALA A 25 -15.74 17.46 17.90
C ALA A 25 -16.14 16.72 16.62
N ALA A 26 -17.12 17.25 15.88
CA ALA A 26 -17.54 16.70 14.60
C ALA A 26 -16.47 16.85 13.50
N ALA A 27 -15.61 17.86 13.57
CA ALA A 27 -14.45 18.01 12.68
C ALA A 27 -13.35 16.99 13.01
N ILE A 28 -13.05 16.78 14.30
CA ILE A 28 -12.05 15.81 14.78
C ILE A 28 -12.52 14.37 14.49
N ALA A 29 -13.81 14.09 14.68
CA ALA A 29 -14.40 12.79 14.35
C ALA A 29 -14.32 12.48 12.85
N ARG A 30 -14.31 13.51 12.00
CA ARG A 30 -14.22 13.40 10.53
C ARG A 30 -12.79 13.49 9.99
N ALA A 31 -11.79 13.73 10.84
CA ALA A 31 -10.42 13.89 10.41
C ALA A 31 -9.83 12.55 9.91
N PRO A 32 -9.13 12.53 8.75
CA PRO A 32 -8.47 11.32 8.29
C PRO A 32 -7.41 10.88 9.30
N ARG A 33 -7.52 9.62 9.75
CA ARG A 33 -6.71 9.10 10.85
C ARG A 33 -5.48 8.39 10.31
N TRP A 34 -4.31 8.88 10.69
CA TRP A 34 -3.05 8.19 10.46
C TRP A 34 -2.80 7.26 11.64
N SER A 35 -2.53 5.97 11.39
CA SER A 35 -2.24 5.00 12.44
C SER A 35 -0.85 5.19 13.08
N LEU A 36 -0.01 6.07 12.50
CA LEU A 36 1.35 6.37 12.93
C LEU A 36 1.50 7.87 13.16
N SER A 37 2.25 8.24 14.20
CA SER A 37 2.67 9.63 14.42
C SER A 37 3.69 10.07 13.36
N VAL A 38 3.74 11.38 13.08
CA VAL A 38 4.72 11.95 12.13
C VAL A 38 6.16 11.59 12.52
N ARG A 39 6.47 11.62 13.82
CA ARG A 39 7.79 11.22 14.36
C ARG A 39 8.09 9.74 14.12
N GLU A 40 7.08 8.86 14.19
CA GLU A 40 7.22 7.44 13.83
C GLU A 40 7.56 7.28 12.37
N LEU A 41 6.82 7.96 11.50
CA LEU A 41 7.03 7.90 10.05
C LEU A 41 8.45 8.32 9.67
N PHE A 42 8.94 9.44 10.20
CA PHE A 42 10.31 9.89 9.95
C PHE A 42 11.37 8.91 10.47
N SER A 43 11.12 8.24 11.60
CA SER A 43 12.07 7.26 12.12
C SER A 43 12.13 5.98 11.28
N TYR A 44 10.99 5.48 10.79
CA TYR A 44 10.96 4.35 9.87
C TYR A 44 11.54 4.71 8.51
N LEU A 45 11.24 5.92 8.02
CA LEU A 45 11.82 6.43 6.78
C LEU A 45 13.33 6.54 6.87
N ALA A 46 13.86 7.13 7.94
CA ALA A 46 15.30 7.21 8.18
C ALA A 46 15.93 5.82 8.23
N ALA A 47 15.30 4.87 8.92
CA ALA A 47 15.79 3.50 8.97
C ALA A 47 15.82 2.84 7.59
N ILE A 48 14.77 2.98 6.77
CA ILE A 48 14.71 2.45 5.41
C ILE A 48 15.78 3.09 4.53
N VAL A 49 15.92 4.43 4.56
CA VAL A 49 16.93 5.15 3.77
C VAL A 49 18.34 4.71 4.15
N ILE A 50 18.63 4.58 5.46
CA ILE A 50 19.91 4.06 5.94
C ILE A 50 20.11 2.62 5.45
N SER A 51 19.11 1.75 5.56
CA SER A 51 19.21 0.37 5.08
C SER A 51 19.51 0.29 3.58
N VAL A 52 18.83 1.10 2.75
CA VAL A 52 19.07 1.16 1.30
C VAL A 52 20.48 1.69 1.01
N GLY A 53 20.93 2.74 1.71
CA GLY A 53 22.28 3.28 1.58
C GLY A 53 23.36 2.25 1.95
N VAL A 54 23.16 1.51 3.04
CA VAL A 54 24.05 0.42 3.43
C VAL A 54 24.09 -0.68 2.38
N LEU A 55 22.93 -1.09 1.84
CA LEU A 55 22.88 -2.09 0.77
C LEU A 55 23.63 -1.63 -0.50
N GLN A 56 23.55 -0.36 -0.86
CA GLN A 56 24.32 0.20 -1.99
C GLN A 56 25.82 0.21 -1.71
N ILE A 57 26.26 0.63 -0.52
CA ILE A 57 27.67 0.61 -0.13
C ILE A 57 28.20 -0.83 -0.18
N VAL A 58 27.45 -1.79 0.36
CA VAL A 58 27.82 -3.21 0.32
C VAL A 58 27.85 -3.73 -1.12
N GLY A 59 26.88 -3.35 -1.96
CA GLY A 59 26.85 -3.73 -3.37
C GLY A 59 28.08 -3.23 -4.14
N VAL A 60 28.52 -1.99 -3.88
CA VAL A 60 29.76 -1.44 -4.47
C VAL A 60 30.99 -2.13 -3.88
N ALA A 61 31.06 -2.31 -2.56
CA ALA A 61 32.20 -2.94 -1.90
C ALA A 61 32.40 -4.41 -2.32
N LEU A 62 31.33 -5.07 -2.76
CA LEU A 62 31.34 -6.45 -3.23
C LEU A 62 31.25 -6.57 -4.76
N SER A 63 31.45 -5.48 -5.52
CA SER A 63 31.33 -5.50 -6.99
C SER A 63 32.28 -6.49 -7.65
N ASP A 64 33.46 -6.69 -7.04
CA ASP A 64 34.52 -7.56 -7.54
C ASP A 64 34.51 -8.94 -6.86
N ALA A 65 33.57 -9.19 -5.94
CA ALA A 65 33.45 -10.44 -5.21
C ALA A 65 32.71 -11.50 -6.04
N SER A 66 33.06 -12.77 -5.85
CA SER A 66 32.30 -13.87 -6.46
C SER A 66 30.87 -13.93 -5.91
N GLN A 67 29.91 -14.38 -6.73
CA GLN A 67 28.51 -14.53 -6.30
C GLN A 67 28.36 -15.36 -5.00
N SER A 68 29.19 -16.40 -4.82
CA SER A 68 29.22 -17.21 -3.60
C SER A 68 29.70 -16.42 -2.37
N ALA A 69 30.70 -15.55 -2.53
CA ALA A 69 31.19 -14.69 -1.46
C ALA A 69 30.11 -13.66 -1.06
N VAL A 70 29.41 -13.07 -2.03
CA VAL A 70 28.28 -12.15 -1.79
C VAL A 70 27.18 -12.86 -1.01
N ALA A 71 26.76 -14.05 -1.46
CA ALA A 71 25.73 -14.83 -0.78
C ALA A 71 26.12 -15.19 0.66
N ALA A 72 27.38 -15.59 0.89
CA ALA A 72 27.89 -15.91 2.22
C ALA A 72 27.82 -14.70 3.18
N VAL A 73 28.28 -13.52 2.73
CA VAL A 73 28.24 -12.29 3.54
C VAL A 73 26.79 -11.91 3.86
N LEU A 74 25.86 -12.03 2.91
CA LEU A 74 24.45 -11.72 3.13
C LEU A 74 23.79 -12.70 4.12
N TYR A 75 24.14 -13.99 4.09
CA TYR A 75 23.68 -14.93 5.13
C TYR A 75 24.23 -14.58 6.51
N VAL A 76 25.52 -14.22 6.61
CA VAL A 76 26.12 -13.76 7.87
C VAL A 76 25.39 -12.51 8.38
N ALA A 77 25.10 -11.54 7.51
CA ALA A 77 24.35 -10.35 7.86
C ALA A 77 22.92 -10.67 8.33
N ALA A 78 22.25 -11.63 7.67
CA ALA A 78 20.91 -12.08 8.05
C ALA A 78 20.92 -12.72 9.45
N ILE A 79 21.86 -13.65 9.70
CA ILE A 79 22.01 -14.33 10.99
C ILE A 79 22.38 -13.33 12.09
N ALA A 80 23.36 -12.46 11.84
CA ALA A 80 23.77 -11.44 12.80
C ALA A 80 22.61 -10.52 13.17
N SER A 81 21.86 -10.03 12.19
CA SER A 81 20.69 -9.16 12.42
C SER A 81 19.62 -9.87 13.23
N TYR A 82 19.35 -11.14 12.93
CA TYR A 82 18.38 -11.95 13.68
C TYR A 82 18.82 -12.23 15.13
N LEU A 83 20.11 -12.50 15.36
CA LEU A 83 20.66 -12.72 16.70
C LEU A 83 20.72 -11.44 17.53
N ILE A 84 21.06 -10.31 16.91
CA ILE A 84 21.02 -9.01 17.59
C ILE A 84 19.58 -8.69 17.99
N ARG A 85 18.64 -8.90 17.07
CA ARG A 85 17.21 -8.72 17.31
C ARG A 85 16.72 -9.52 18.52
N SER A 86 17.08 -10.80 18.62
CA SER A 86 16.59 -11.67 19.71
C SER A 86 17.15 -11.29 21.09
N LYS A 87 18.27 -10.56 21.14
CA LYS A 87 18.91 -10.10 22.38
C LYS A 87 18.42 -8.74 22.88
N ILE A 88 17.71 -7.96 22.06
CA ILE A 88 17.22 -6.64 22.46
C ILE A 88 15.89 -6.80 23.23
N PRO A 89 15.80 -6.38 24.50
CA PRO A 89 14.55 -6.41 25.24
C PRO A 89 13.60 -5.28 24.75
N MET A 90 12.31 -5.59 24.64
CA MET A 90 11.26 -4.63 24.27
C MET A 90 10.85 -3.79 25.48
N THR A 91 11.69 -2.83 25.81
CA THR A 91 11.48 -1.93 26.96
C THR A 91 11.15 -0.51 26.55
N THR A 92 11.54 -0.09 25.34
CA THR A 92 11.29 1.26 24.83
C THR A 92 10.83 1.21 23.39
N VAL A 93 10.02 2.19 23.00
CA VAL A 93 9.50 2.35 21.63
C VAL A 93 10.63 2.37 20.58
N ILE A 94 11.79 2.96 20.92
CA ILE A 94 12.95 3.00 20.01
C ILE A 94 13.55 1.59 19.81
N ARG A 95 13.60 0.77 20.86
CA ARG A 95 14.09 -0.61 20.79
C ARG A 95 13.15 -1.50 20.00
N GLU A 96 11.83 -1.32 20.16
CA GLU A 96 10.82 -2.01 19.35
C GLU A 96 11.00 -1.73 17.86
N ARG A 97 11.19 -0.45 17.49
CA ARG A 97 11.45 -0.05 16.10
C ARG A 97 12.75 -0.64 15.57
N LEU A 98 13.81 -0.62 16.36
CA LEU A 98 15.09 -1.23 15.97
C LEU A 98 14.93 -2.74 15.72
N ILE A 99 14.15 -3.44 16.55
CA ILE A 99 13.84 -4.86 16.37
C ILE A 99 13.07 -5.11 15.07
N GLU A 100 12.09 -4.26 14.74
CA GLU A 100 11.36 -4.35 13.48
C GLU A 100 12.25 -4.10 12.26
N VAL A 101 13.16 -3.13 12.35
CA VAL A 101 14.13 -2.85 11.28
C VAL A 101 15.11 -4.00 11.10
N LEU A 102 15.66 -4.56 12.19
CA LEU A 102 16.54 -5.73 12.13
C LEU A 102 15.82 -6.96 11.57
N GLU A 103 14.52 -7.12 11.84
CA GLU A 103 13.71 -8.15 11.19
C GLU A 103 13.63 -7.93 9.67
N MET A 104 13.32 -6.73 9.20
CA MET A 104 13.27 -6.43 7.77
C MET A 104 14.62 -6.68 7.08
N VAL A 105 15.72 -6.21 7.69
CA VAL A 105 17.08 -6.42 7.17
C VAL A 105 17.43 -7.90 7.12
N SER A 106 17.07 -8.67 8.16
CA SER A 106 17.35 -10.11 8.19
C SER A 106 16.61 -10.88 7.09
N VAL A 107 15.33 -10.59 6.90
CA VAL A 107 14.49 -11.24 5.88
C VAL A 107 14.94 -10.84 4.47
N ALA A 108 15.21 -9.55 4.25
CA ALA A 108 15.70 -9.06 2.96
C ALA A 108 17.06 -9.67 2.59
N SER A 109 18.01 -9.69 3.53
CA SER A 109 19.35 -10.25 3.29
C SER A 109 19.30 -11.76 3.00
N ALA A 110 18.50 -12.51 3.79
CA ALA A 110 18.30 -13.95 3.55
C ALA A 110 17.62 -14.21 2.20
N SER A 111 16.65 -13.38 1.80
CA SER A 111 15.95 -13.50 0.52
C SER A 111 16.90 -13.28 -0.65
N VAL A 112 17.73 -12.22 -0.60
CA VAL A 112 18.73 -11.93 -1.65
C VAL A 112 19.80 -13.02 -1.70
N ALA A 113 20.33 -13.45 -0.55
CA ALA A 113 21.32 -14.52 -0.49
C ALA A 113 20.79 -15.83 -1.09
N THR A 114 19.55 -16.20 -0.75
CA THR A 114 18.89 -17.39 -1.30
C THR A 114 18.66 -17.23 -2.80
N GLY A 115 18.25 -16.04 -3.26
CA GLY A 115 18.09 -15.74 -4.68
C GLY A 115 19.38 -15.94 -5.47
N LEU A 116 20.51 -15.47 -4.94
CA LEU A 116 21.84 -15.67 -5.52
C LEU A 116 22.24 -17.15 -5.57
N LEU A 117 22.00 -17.91 -4.49
CA LEU A 117 22.31 -19.35 -4.50
C LEU A 117 21.46 -20.13 -5.52
N LEU A 118 20.19 -19.78 -5.67
CA LEU A 118 19.32 -20.42 -6.66
C LEU A 118 19.71 -20.05 -8.10
N ASP A 119 20.19 -18.82 -8.32
CA ASP A 119 20.77 -18.39 -9.60
C ASP A 119 22.04 -19.20 -9.91
N MET A 120 22.93 -19.38 -8.93
CA MET A 120 24.11 -20.25 -9.05
C MET A 120 23.77 -21.72 -9.32
N ALA A 121 22.63 -22.19 -8.81
CA ALA A 121 22.10 -23.54 -9.06
C ALA A 121 21.42 -23.66 -10.45
N ASN A 122 21.52 -22.63 -11.29
CA ASN A 122 20.95 -22.54 -12.63
C ASN A 122 19.42 -22.72 -12.66
N LEU A 123 18.76 -22.32 -11.56
CA LEU A 123 17.31 -22.34 -11.45
C LEU A 123 16.77 -21.09 -12.13
N ARG A 124 15.77 -21.26 -13.01
CA ARG A 124 15.11 -20.16 -13.70
C ARG A 124 14.71 -19.05 -12.72
N SER A 125 15.17 -17.83 -12.98
CA SER A 125 15.02 -16.69 -12.07
C SER A 125 13.57 -16.40 -11.71
N GLU A 126 12.64 -16.67 -12.63
CA GLU A 126 11.20 -16.46 -12.40
C GLU A 126 10.63 -17.42 -11.35
N TRP A 127 11.16 -18.64 -11.26
CA TRP A 127 10.73 -19.61 -10.25
C TRP A 127 11.43 -19.38 -8.92
N SER A 128 12.72 -19.02 -8.95
CA SER A 128 13.50 -18.64 -7.76
C SER A 128 12.81 -17.50 -6.98
N VAL A 129 12.54 -16.38 -7.65
CA VAL A 129 11.94 -15.20 -7.03
C VAL A 129 10.51 -15.47 -6.57
N SER A 130 9.75 -16.30 -7.30
CA SER A 130 8.39 -16.70 -6.90
C SER A 130 8.41 -17.53 -5.62
N ILE A 131 9.27 -18.53 -5.50
CA ILE A 131 9.38 -19.37 -4.29
C ILE A 131 9.81 -18.53 -3.08
N ILE A 132 10.85 -17.70 -3.23
CA ILE A 132 11.33 -16.84 -2.13
C ILE A 132 10.22 -15.88 -1.69
N SER A 133 9.56 -15.23 -2.64
CA SER A 133 8.48 -14.28 -2.32
C SER A 133 7.31 -14.97 -1.61
N ALA A 134 6.96 -16.20 -1.99
CA ALA A 134 5.94 -16.99 -1.30
C ALA A 134 6.32 -17.29 0.15
N VAL A 135 7.58 -17.66 0.42
CA VAL A 135 8.08 -17.86 1.79
C VAL A 135 8.00 -16.57 2.60
N VAL A 136 8.40 -15.43 2.02
CA VAL A 136 8.33 -14.13 2.68
C VAL A 136 6.88 -13.71 2.95
N ILE A 137 5.94 -13.98 2.04
CA ILE A 137 4.51 -13.74 2.24
C ILE A 137 3.99 -14.57 3.42
N CYS A 138 4.26 -15.88 3.44
CA CYS A 138 3.85 -16.76 4.53
C CYS A 138 4.43 -16.32 5.88
N TRP A 139 5.71 -15.97 5.91
CA TRP A 139 6.38 -15.44 7.10
C TRP A 139 5.71 -14.13 7.58
N SER A 140 5.44 -13.22 6.65
CA SER A 140 4.82 -11.92 6.95
C SER A 140 3.42 -12.10 7.50
N LEU A 141 2.58 -12.96 6.89
CA LEU A 141 1.24 -13.27 7.38
C LEU A 141 1.25 -13.87 8.79
N PHE A 142 2.17 -14.79 9.08
CA PHE A 142 2.34 -15.34 10.43
C PHE A 142 2.76 -14.26 11.44
N ARG A 143 3.62 -13.32 11.00
CA ARG A 143 4.15 -12.26 11.86
C ARG A 143 3.20 -11.11 12.10
N LEU A 144 2.13 -10.93 11.31
CA LEU A 144 1.11 -9.88 11.54
C LEU A 144 0.52 -9.90 12.97
N GLN A 145 0.56 -11.05 13.66
CA GLN A 145 0.11 -11.18 15.06
C GLN A 145 1.11 -10.64 16.10
N LYS A 146 2.39 -10.50 15.74
CA LYS A 146 3.50 -10.20 16.67
C LYS A 146 4.24 -8.90 16.34
N THR A 147 4.44 -8.60 15.06
CA THR A 147 5.10 -7.38 14.59
C THR A 147 4.21 -6.69 13.57
N GLN A 148 3.92 -5.41 13.80
CA GLN A 148 2.87 -4.71 13.05
C GLN A 148 3.45 -3.99 11.82
N PHE A 149 4.61 -3.34 11.95
CA PHE A 149 5.16 -2.55 10.84
C PHE A 149 6.03 -3.38 9.89
N ALA A 150 6.98 -4.17 10.42
CA ALA A 150 7.88 -4.96 9.59
C ALA A 150 7.14 -5.98 8.71
N ALA A 151 6.16 -6.69 9.29
CA ALA A 151 5.38 -7.70 8.58
C ALA A 151 4.50 -7.10 7.48
N THR A 152 3.87 -5.95 7.73
CA THR A 152 3.02 -5.28 6.73
C THR A 152 3.84 -4.72 5.57
N LEU A 153 5.03 -4.18 5.84
CA LEU A 153 5.94 -3.71 4.80
C LEU A 153 6.49 -4.87 3.96
N LEU A 154 6.97 -5.94 4.59
CA LEU A 154 7.47 -7.14 3.91
C LEU A 154 6.38 -7.79 3.06
N LEU A 155 5.16 -7.90 3.59
CA LEU A 155 4.01 -8.41 2.83
C LEU A 155 3.74 -7.53 1.60
N SER A 156 3.69 -6.22 1.78
CA SER A 156 3.40 -5.26 0.70
C SER A 156 4.46 -5.27 -0.40
N ALA A 157 5.73 -5.57 -0.07
CA ALA A 157 6.82 -5.68 -1.03
C ALA A 157 6.93 -7.07 -1.68
N ALA A 158 6.63 -8.15 -0.94
CA ALA A 158 6.77 -9.53 -1.43
C ALA A 158 5.62 -9.95 -2.34
N VAL A 159 4.39 -9.47 -2.09
CA VAL A 159 3.22 -9.73 -2.94
C VAL A 159 3.43 -9.37 -4.42
N PRO A 160 3.85 -8.15 -4.79
CA PRO A 160 4.06 -7.81 -6.20
C PRO A 160 5.21 -8.62 -6.82
N ALA A 161 6.27 -8.88 -6.06
CA ALA A 161 7.40 -9.70 -6.53
C ALA A 161 6.96 -11.12 -6.88
N PHE A 162 6.15 -11.73 -6.00
CA PHE A 162 5.53 -13.04 -6.26
C PHE A 162 4.67 -13.01 -7.53
N VAL A 163 3.77 -12.03 -7.64
CA VAL A 163 2.82 -11.94 -8.77
C VAL A 163 3.53 -11.75 -10.10
N VAL A 164 4.50 -10.83 -10.18
CA VAL A 164 5.28 -10.58 -11.39
C VAL A 164 6.06 -11.83 -11.80
N SER A 165 6.75 -12.43 -10.83
CA SER A 165 7.61 -13.60 -11.07
C SER A 165 6.81 -14.84 -11.47
N LEU A 166 5.71 -15.11 -10.78
CA LEU A 166 4.81 -16.22 -11.09
C LEU A 166 4.18 -16.05 -12.49
N SER A 167 3.75 -14.83 -12.82
CA SER A 167 3.15 -14.55 -14.13
C SER A 167 4.16 -14.72 -15.26
N ALA A 168 5.43 -14.34 -15.04
CA ALA A 168 6.51 -14.59 -15.99
C ALA A 168 6.79 -16.10 -16.16
N GLY A 169 6.69 -16.88 -15.09
CA GLY A 169 6.91 -18.34 -15.14
C GLY A 169 5.85 -19.13 -15.92
N ILE A 170 4.57 -18.70 -15.87
CA ILE A 170 3.43 -19.48 -16.39
C ILE A 170 3.22 -19.35 -17.93
N ASN A 171 3.82 -18.34 -18.59
CA ASN A 171 3.87 -18.12 -20.06
C ASN A 171 2.53 -18.15 -20.86
N THR A 172 1.39 -18.43 -20.25
CA THR A 172 0.07 -18.41 -20.90
C THR A 172 -0.59 -17.04 -20.72
N ARG A 173 -0.90 -16.33 -21.84
CA ARG A 173 -1.54 -14.99 -21.85
C ARG A 173 -0.98 -14.05 -20.77
N GLY A 174 0.34 -13.90 -20.72
CA GLY A 174 1.06 -13.31 -19.58
C GLY A 174 0.54 -11.94 -19.10
N GLN A 175 0.05 -11.09 -20.01
CA GLN A 175 -0.51 -9.78 -19.64
C GLN A 175 -1.86 -9.88 -18.91
N VAL A 176 -2.74 -10.80 -19.33
CA VAL A 176 -4.06 -11.00 -18.69
C VAL A 176 -3.87 -11.57 -17.30
N LEU A 177 -3.03 -12.61 -17.19
CA LEU A 177 -2.72 -13.24 -15.92
C LEU A 177 -2.06 -12.26 -14.95
N LEU A 178 -1.06 -11.52 -15.41
CA LEU A 178 -0.37 -10.52 -14.60
C LEU A 178 -1.32 -9.41 -14.14
N GLY A 179 -2.16 -8.89 -15.05
CA GLY A 179 -3.10 -7.83 -14.73
C GLY A 179 -4.17 -8.27 -13.70
N LEU A 180 -4.75 -9.46 -13.87
CA LEU A 180 -5.72 -10.02 -12.92
C LEU A 180 -5.06 -10.35 -11.59
N ALA A 181 -3.91 -11.01 -11.59
CA ALA A 181 -3.20 -11.37 -10.38
C ALA A 181 -2.75 -10.14 -9.59
N MET A 182 -2.32 -9.06 -10.26
CA MET A 182 -2.02 -7.78 -9.61
C MET A 182 -3.27 -7.14 -8.99
N ALA A 183 -4.39 -7.12 -9.72
CA ALA A 183 -5.62 -6.56 -9.19
C ALA A 183 -6.16 -7.36 -7.98
N LEU A 184 -6.16 -8.69 -8.07
CA LEU A 184 -6.61 -9.58 -7.00
C LEU A 184 -5.71 -9.52 -5.78
N SER A 185 -4.39 -9.54 -5.97
CA SER A 185 -3.44 -9.42 -4.87
C SER A 185 -3.48 -8.03 -4.22
N GLY A 186 -3.66 -6.97 -5.01
CA GLY A 186 -3.89 -5.62 -4.51
C GLY A 186 -5.16 -5.51 -3.67
N ALA A 187 -6.26 -6.12 -4.13
CA ALA A 187 -7.49 -6.23 -3.34
C ALA A 187 -7.28 -7.04 -2.05
N GLY A 188 -6.51 -8.12 -2.10
CA GLY A 188 -6.12 -8.90 -0.92
C GLY A 188 -5.33 -8.09 0.10
N LEU A 189 -4.39 -7.26 -0.35
CA LEU A 189 -3.64 -6.33 0.52
C LEU A 189 -4.56 -5.26 1.12
N ILE A 190 -5.47 -4.68 0.34
CA ILE A 190 -6.48 -3.75 0.86
C ILE A 190 -7.31 -4.45 1.95
N TYR A 191 -7.74 -5.69 1.73
CA TYR A 191 -8.50 -6.46 2.70
C TYR A 191 -7.71 -6.74 3.98
N VAL A 192 -6.42 -7.07 3.90
CA VAL A 192 -5.53 -7.17 5.07
C VAL A 192 -5.41 -5.82 5.78
N GLY A 193 -5.30 -4.74 5.01
CA GLY A 193 -5.25 -3.36 5.50
C GLY A 193 -6.56 -2.82 6.09
N MET A 194 -7.68 -3.51 5.88
CA MET A 194 -8.96 -3.21 6.54
C MET A 194 -9.10 -3.89 7.91
N ARG A 195 -8.14 -4.74 8.31
CA ARG A 195 -8.10 -5.36 9.64
C ARG A 195 -7.39 -4.46 10.64
N ASP A 196 -7.61 -4.70 11.93
CA ASP A 196 -6.93 -4.00 13.02
C ASP A 196 -5.44 -4.37 13.09
N ILE A 197 -4.63 -3.71 12.26
CA ILE A 197 -3.18 -3.85 12.21
C ILE A 197 -2.50 -2.48 12.36
N GLY A 198 -1.37 -2.42 13.09
CA GLY A 198 -0.74 -1.14 13.48
C GLY A 198 -0.29 -0.25 12.32
N ALA A 199 -0.03 -0.83 11.16
CA ALA A 199 0.35 -0.12 9.94
C ALA A 199 -0.61 -0.41 8.79
N ALA A 200 -1.93 -0.40 9.06
CA ALA A 200 -3.02 -0.61 8.08
C ALA A 200 -2.89 0.23 6.80
N PHE A 201 -2.36 1.45 6.92
CA PHE A 201 -2.06 2.35 5.80
C PHE A 201 -1.18 1.69 4.72
N VAL A 202 -0.14 0.94 5.12
CA VAL A 202 0.89 0.41 4.20
C VAL A 202 0.28 -0.59 3.18
N PRO A 203 -0.41 -1.66 3.60
CA PRO A 203 -1.01 -2.60 2.65
C PRO A 203 -2.19 -1.99 1.89
N ARG A 204 -2.89 -0.97 2.42
CA ARG A 204 -3.92 -0.24 1.65
C ARG A 204 -3.32 0.62 0.54
N ALA A 205 -2.26 1.36 0.83
CA ALA A 205 -1.54 2.16 -0.15
C ALA A 205 -0.94 1.26 -1.25
N ALA A 206 -0.18 0.23 -0.85
CA ALA A 206 0.41 -0.71 -1.79
C ALA A 206 -0.65 -1.47 -2.59
N GLY A 207 -1.68 -1.98 -1.91
CA GLY A 207 -2.77 -2.73 -2.54
C GLY A 207 -3.56 -1.89 -3.54
N SER A 208 -3.90 -0.65 -3.21
CA SER A 208 -4.59 0.25 -4.14
C SER A 208 -3.73 0.63 -5.34
N ALA A 209 -2.41 0.81 -5.16
CA ALA A 209 -1.48 0.97 -6.28
C ALA A 209 -1.45 -0.26 -7.19
N TYR A 210 -1.40 -1.48 -6.63
CA TYR A 210 -1.40 -2.72 -7.43
C TYR A 210 -2.73 -2.96 -8.15
N VAL A 211 -3.85 -2.56 -7.55
CA VAL A 211 -5.15 -2.55 -8.24
C VAL A 211 -5.12 -1.63 -9.46
N VAL A 212 -4.61 -0.40 -9.31
CA VAL A 212 -4.49 0.54 -10.43
C VAL A 212 -3.53 0.01 -11.50
N ILE A 213 -2.35 -0.46 -11.11
CA ILE A 213 -1.37 -1.04 -12.05
C ILE A 213 -1.95 -2.25 -12.79
N GLY A 214 -2.59 -3.18 -12.07
CA GLY A 214 -3.25 -4.35 -12.65
C GLY A 214 -4.34 -3.95 -13.64
N SER A 215 -5.16 -2.94 -13.31
CA SER A 215 -6.20 -2.42 -14.19
C SER A 215 -5.64 -1.82 -15.49
N ILE A 216 -4.50 -1.11 -15.41
CA ILE A 216 -3.80 -0.55 -16.58
C ILE A 216 -3.23 -1.67 -17.45
N ILE A 217 -2.66 -2.72 -16.85
CA ILE A 217 -2.17 -3.88 -17.61
C ILE A 217 -3.33 -4.57 -18.34
N LEU A 218 -4.47 -4.78 -17.67
CA LEU A 218 -5.68 -5.36 -18.27
C LEU A 218 -6.27 -4.50 -19.38
N SER A 219 -6.07 -3.18 -19.34
CA SER A 219 -6.62 -2.29 -20.35
C SER A 219 -6.04 -2.46 -21.75
N ARG A 220 -4.88 -3.13 -21.85
CA ARG A 220 -4.21 -3.46 -23.11
C ARG A 220 -4.86 -4.63 -23.85
N ILE A 221 -5.84 -5.28 -23.25
CA ILE A 221 -6.62 -6.35 -23.89
C ILE A 221 -7.61 -5.69 -24.86
N ASP A 222 -7.59 -6.11 -26.12
CA ASP A 222 -8.49 -5.61 -27.16
C ASP A 222 -9.97 -5.71 -26.73
N GLY A 223 -10.79 -4.74 -27.16
CA GLY A 223 -12.20 -4.68 -26.79
C GLY A 223 -12.43 -3.86 -25.51
N ILE A 224 -13.23 -4.32 -24.57
CA ILE A 224 -13.74 -3.51 -23.43
C ILE A 224 -12.64 -3.16 -22.38
N GLY A 225 -11.43 -3.70 -22.53
CA GLY A 225 -10.29 -3.49 -21.62
C GLY A 225 -10.02 -2.02 -21.27
N THR A 226 -10.20 -1.09 -22.22
CA THR A 226 -9.97 0.35 -22.01
C THR A 226 -10.77 0.95 -20.84
N PHE A 227 -11.91 0.34 -20.46
CA PHE A 227 -12.74 0.82 -19.35
C PHE A 227 -12.32 0.24 -17.99
N VAL A 228 -11.43 -0.75 -17.95
CA VAL A 228 -11.04 -1.43 -16.70
C VAL A 228 -10.43 -0.46 -15.67
N PRO A 229 -9.48 0.44 -16.02
CA PRO A 229 -8.95 1.42 -15.06
C PRO A 229 -10.03 2.36 -14.52
N LEU A 230 -11.00 2.74 -15.36
CA LEU A 230 -12.10 3.61 -14.97
C LEU A 230 -12.99 2.94 -13.91
N VAL A 231 -13.37 1.67 -14.14
CA VAL A 231 -14.22 0.90 -13.21
C VAL A 231 -13.50 0.66 -11.89
N PHE A 232 -12.26 0.17 -11.92
CA PHE A 232 -11.49 -0.09 -10.70
C PHE A 232 -11.16 1.21 -9.96
N GLY A 233 -10.82 2.29 -10.67
CA GLY A 233 -10.62 3.61 -10.10
C GLY A 233 -11.87 4.15 -9.40
N ALA A 234 -13.03 4.03 -10.03
CA ALA A 234 -14.30 4.45 -9.44
C ALA A 234 -14.66 3.65 -8.18
N VAL A 235 -14.46 2.32 -8.20
CA VAL A 235 -14.66 1.47 -7.02
C VAL A 235 -13.74 1.89 -5.88
N LEU A 236 -12.44 2.08 -6.14
CA LEU A 236 -11.49 2.55 -5.12
C LEU A 236 -11.87 3.93 -4.59
N PHE A 237 -12.31 4.85 -5.45
CA PHE A 237 -12.73 6.18 -5.06
C PHE A 237 -13.98 6.14 -4.16
N ILE A 238 -14.98 5.33 -4.49
CA ILE A 238 -16.19 5.14 -3.69
C ILE A 238 -15.84 4.54 -2.33
N VAL A 239 -15.05 3.45 -2.31
CA VAL A 239 -14.64 2.80 -1.05
C VAL A 239 -13.80 3.74 -0.19
N GLY A 240 -12.85 4.46 -0.79
CA GLY A 240 -12.03 5.45 -0.11
C GLY A 240 -12.87 6.60 0.47
N SER A 241 -13.87 7.08 -0.27
CA SER A 241 -14.79 8.11 0.21
C SER A 241 -15.70 7.62 1.35
N GLN A 242 -16.17 6.37 1.31
CA GLN A 242 -17.02 5.81 2.36
C GLN A 242 -16.25 5.53 3.66
N LYS A 243 -14.99 5.12 3.53
CA LYS A 243 -14.14 4.75 4.67
C LYS A 243 -13.23 5.88 5.14
N LEU A 244 -13.24 7.03 4.46
CA LEU A 244 -12.34 8.17 4.71
C LEU A 244 -10.85 7.81 4.64
N GLU A 245 -10.52 6.81 3.82
CA GLU A 245 -9.14 6.33 3.65
C GLU A 245 -8.48 7.06 2.49
N THR A 246 -7.56 7.96 2.83
CA THR A 246 -6.94 8.88 1.87
C THR A 246 -6.17 8.17 0.76
N GLU A 247 -5.55 7.04 1.07
CA GLU A 247 -4.81 6.22 0.11
C GLU A 247 -5.71 5.70 -1.03
N LEU A 248 -6.86 5.13 -0.67
CA LEU A 248 -7.80 4.56 -1.63
C LEU A 248 -8.44 5.66 -2.47
N LEU A 249 -8.72 6.81 -1.85
CA LEU A 249 -9.29 7.97 -2.53
C LEU A 249 -8.31 8.55 -3.57
N MET A 250 -7.03 8.68 -3.21
CA MET A 250 -5.98 9.12 -4.12
C MET A 250 -5.76 8.13 -5.27
N ALA A 251 -5.60 6.84 -4.95
CA ALA A 251 -5.43 5.80 -5.96
C ALA A 251 -6.66 5.69 -6.89
N GLY A 252 -7.87 5.78 -6.34
CA GLY A 252 -9.12 5.80 -7.10
C GLY A 252 -9.19 7.00 -8.04
N THR A 253 -8.80 8.18 -7.58
CA THR A 253 -8.72 9.39 -8.42
C THR A 253 -7.76 9.17 -9.60
N VAL A 254 -6.56 8.65 -9.34
CA VAL A 254 -5.60 8.31 -10.40
C VAL A 254 -6.18 7.30 -11.38
N GLY A 255 -6.82 6.24 -10.89
CA GLY A 255 -7.46 5.22 -11.72
C GLY A 255 -8.56 5.80 -12.63
N VAL A 256 -9.42 6.68 -12.10
CA VAL A 256 -10.46 7.37 -12.86
C VAL A 256 -9.85 8.24 -13.95
N VAL A 257 -8.85 9.07 -13.62
CA VAL A 257 -8.18 9.95 -14.59
C VAL A 257 -7.53 9.13 -15.70
N VAL A 258 -6.76 8.10 -15.35
CA VAL A 258 -6.14 7.21 -16.33
C VAL A 258 -7.20 6.53 -17.20
N GLY A 259 -8.28 6.04 -16.62
CA GLY A 259 -9.40 5.43 -17.35
C GLY A 259 -10.06 6.39 -18.34
N ILE A 260 -10.30 7.64 -17.95
CA ILE A 260 -10.84 8.68 -18.84
C ILE A 260 -9.88 8.95 -20.00
N VAL A 261 -8.59 9.18 -19.71
CA VAL A 261 -7.58 9.46 -20.75
C VAL A 261 -7.48 8.31 -21.74
N MET A 262 -7.40 7.07 -21.25
CA MET A 262 -7.33 5.88 -22.11
C MET A 262 -8.60 5.71 -22.96
N CYS A 263 -9.78 5.98 -22.38
CA CYS A 263 -11.04 5.94 -23.12
C CYS A 263 -11.08 7.00 -24.23
N VAL A 264 -10.72 8.25 -23.92
CA VAL A 264 -10.73 9.35 -24.89
C VAL A 264 -9.72 9.07 -26.01
N ALA A 265 -8.51 8.61 -25.67
CA ALA A 265 -7.46 8.30 -26.64
C ALA A 265 -7.86 7.21 -27.64
N ARG A 266 -8.79 6.32 -27.28
CA ARG A 266 -9.30 5.29 -28.18
C ARG A 266 -10.21 5.84 -29.29
N TRP A 267 -11.03 6.83 -28.97
CA TRP A 267 -12.04 7.35 -29.90
C TRP A 267 -11.59 8.63 -30.60
N VAL A 268 -10.66 9.37 -30.00
CA VAL A 268 -10.18 10.66 -30.49
C VAL A 268 -8.70 10.55 -30.85
N HIS A 269 -8.38 10.62 -32.13
CA HIS A 269 -7.01 10.44 -32.63
C HIS A 269 -6.17 11.73 -32.59
N SER A 270 -6.80 12.90 -32.47
CA SER A 270 -6.11 14.20 -32.38
C SER A 270 -5.79 14.55 -30.93
N ASN A 271 -4.50 14.70 -30.61
CA ASN A 271 -4.03 15.07 -29.27
C ASN A 271 -4.68 16.37 -28.74
N PHE A 272 -4.91 17.34 -29.64
CA PHE A 272 -5.58 18.59 -29.28
C PHE A 272 -7.03 18.35 -28.85
N LEU A 273 -7.76 17.53 -29.62
CA LEU A 273 -9.15 17.21 -29.33
C LEU A 273 -9.28 16.30 -28.10
N GLN A 274 -8.32 15.39 -27.87
CA GLN A 274 -8.23 14.61 -26.63
C GLN A 274 -8.14 15.53 -25.41
N GLY A 275 -7.26 16.54 -25.47
CA GLY A 275 -7.11 17.53 -24.39
C GLY A 275 -8.42 18.25 -24.08
N ILE A 276 -9.11 18.76 -25.10
CA ILE A 276 -10.41 19.44 -24.94
C ILE A 276 -11.45 18.52 -24.29
N VAL A 277 -11.57 17.27 -24.77
CA VAL A 277 -12.56 16.32 -24.26
C VAL A 277 -12.28 15.97 -22.80
N VAL A 278 -11.01 15.71 -22.44
CA VAL A 278 -10.63 15.42 -21.06
C VAL A 278 -10.91 16.62 -20.14
N THR A 279 -10.58 17.84 -20.58
CA THR A 279 -10.90 19.07 -19.81
C THR A 279 -12.40 19.25 -19.67
N ALA A 280 -13.19 19.02 -20.72
CA ALA A 280 -14.65 19.09 -20.67
C ALA A 280 -15.24 18.09 -19.67
N CYS A 281 -14.73 16.84 -19.62
CA CYS A 281 -15.11 15.86 -18.60
C CYS A 281 -14.84 16.38 -17.19
N GLY A 282 -13.67 16.98 -16.94
CA GLY A 282 -13.32 17.56 -15.63
C GLY A 282 -14.25 18.70 -15.22
N VAL A 283 -14.57 19.62 -16.16
CA VAL A 283 -15.51 20.72 -15.91
C VAL A 283 -16.92 20.19 -15.59
N LEU A 284 -17.40 19.18 -16.32
CA LEU A 284 -18.70 18.56 -16.05
C LEU A 284 -18.76 17.93 -14.65
N MET A 285 -17.67 17.30 -14.18
CA MET A 285 -17.60 16.76 -12.82
C MET A 285 -17.66 17.87 -11.77
N LEU A 286 -16.97 19.00 -11.97
CA LEU A 286 -17.05 20.16 -11.07
C LEU A 286 -18.44 20.78 -11.04
N LEU A 287 -19.10 20.89 -12.20
CA LEU A 287 -20.48 21.37 -12.27
C LEU A 287 -21.44 20.43 -11.52
N ALA A 288 -21.29 19.11 -11.71
CA ALA A 288 -22.08 18.12 -10.97
C ALA A 288 -21.87 18.22 -9.45
N LEU A 289 -20.62 18.36 -9.00
CA LEU A 289 -20.29 18.56 -7.59
C LEU A 289 -20.92 19.85 -7.05
N SER A 290 -20.78 20.97 -7.77
CA SER A 290 -21.36 22.25 -7.36
C SER A 290 -22.89 22.18 -7.21
N ALA A 291 -23.56 21.43 -8.11
CA ALA A 291 -24.99 21.19 -8.05
C ALA A 291 -25.35 20.29 -6.85
N GLN A 292 -24.56 19.26 -6.54
CA GLN A 292 -24.77 18.40 -5.38
C GLN A 292 -24.59 19.16 -4.06
N VAL A 293 -23.55 19.99 -3.95
CA VAL A 293 -23.30 20.83 -2.76
C VAL A 293 -24.44 21.82 -2.55
N ARG A 294 -24.90 22.49 -3.63
CA ARG A 294 -26.06 23.40 -3.54
C ARG A 294 -27.33 22.68 -3.11
N ARG A 295 -27.58 21.46 -3.62
CA ARG A 295 -28.74 20.64 -3.20
C ARG A 295 -28.63 20.20 -1.74
N ALA A 296 -27.44 19.87 -1.25
CA ALA A 296 -27.22 19.51 0.14
C ALA A 296 -27.39 20.70 1.09
N ALA A 297 -26.89 21.88 0.71
CA ALA A 297 -27.06 23.12 1.47
C ALA A 297 -28.54 23.57 1.55
N ASN A 298 -29.31 23.30 0.50
CA ASN A 298 -30.74 23.66 0.43
C ASN A 298 -31.69 22.59 1.00
N ARG A 299 -31.18 21.51 1.59
CA ARG A 299 -32.04 20.56 2.33
C ARG A 299 -32.49 21.23 3.64
N PRO A 300 -33.80 21.42 3.87
CA PRO A 300 -34.28 21.89 5.17
C PRO A 300 -33.84 20.89 6.25
N LYS A 301 -33.24 21.39 7.34
CA LYS A 301 -33.00 20.59 8.53
C LYS A 301 -34.37 20.08 8.99
N LEU A 302 -34.54 18.76 9.12
CA LEU A 302 -35.72 18.23 9.80
C LEU A 302 -35.71 18.82 11.21
N ASP A 303 -36.71 19.64 11.52
CA ASP A 303 -37.01 20.03 12.88
C ASP A 303 -37.21 18.76 13.69
N VAL A 304 -36.31 18.52 14.63
CA VAL A 304 -36.50 17.52 15.67
C VAL A 304 -37.74 17.97 16.45
N PRO A 305 -38.83 17.19 16.51
CA PRO A 305 -39.95 17.55 17.35
C PRO A 305 -39.46 17.51 18.79
N ALA A 306 -39.52 18.66 19.47
CA ALA A 306 -39.36 18.73 20.90
C ALA A 306 -40.50 17.93 21.56
N ALA A 307 -40.15 16.83 22.20
CA ALA A 307 -40.96 16.12 23.19
C ALA A 307 -40.03 15.40 24.18
#